data_AF-A0A661JHF5-F1
#
_entry.id   AF-A0A661JHF5-F1
#
_cell.length_a   1.000
_cell.length_b   1.000
_cell.length_c   1.000
_cell.angle_alpha   90.00
_cell.angle_beta   90.00
_cell.angle_gamma   90.00
#
_symmetry.space_group_name_H-M   'P 1'
#
loop_
_entity.id
_entity.type
_entity.pdbx_description
1 polymer ?
#
loop_
_entity_poly.entity_id
_entity_poly.type
_entity_poly.pdbx_seq_one_letter_code
_entity_poly.pdbx_strand_id
1 'polypeptide(L)'
;MIDRLSEKGNNKAFSFPRAWISNESLDFSFSGLKTAVITTIKKINHDLSLSEIRDIAASFQEAVVEVLVQKVFRAVEKKKLNRIVICGGVVSNRRLREKLKEEAKKRNISLYIPSPFLCTDNAAMIAAAGTHYLEKGIRAFLDMNAFSRLSI
;
A
#
# COMPACT_ATOMS: atom_id res chain seq x y z
N MET A 1 -8.70 -10.14 -2.97
CA MET A 1 -8.81 -10.92 -4.23
C MET A 1 -7.46 -11.02 -4.95
N ILE A 2 -6.86 -9.90 -5.39
CA ILE A 2 -5.56 -9.88 -6.08
C ILE A 2 -4.49 -10.66 -5.30
N ASP A 3 -4.35 -10.37 -4.00
CA ASP A 3 -3.38 -11.06 -3.12
C ASP A 3 -3.55 -12.58 -3.03
N ARG A 4 -4.76 -13.10 -3.29
CA ARG A 4 -5.05 -14.54 -3.34
C ARG A 4 -4.74 -15.13 -4.71
N LEU A 5 -5.06 -14.40 -5.78
CA LEU A 5 -4.79 -14.85 -7.15
C LEU A 5 -3.29 -14.85 -7.45
N SER A 6 -2.57 -13.86 -6.95
CA SER A 6 -1.13 -13.70 -7.20
C SER A 6 -0.26 -14.82 -6.62
N GLU A 7 -0.72 -15.54 -5.59
CA GLU A 7 0.08 -16.60 -4.94
C GLU A 7 0.47 -17.73 -5.89
N LYS A 8 -0.37 -18.01 -6.87
CA LYS A 8 -0.18 -19.10 -7.84
C LYS A 8 0.20 -18.57 -9.22
N GLY A 9 0.62 -17.31 -9.31
CA GLY A 9 1.02 -16.67 -10.55
C GLY A 9 2.52 -16.39 -10.59
N ASN A 10 3.08 -16.34 -11.79
CA ASN A 10 4.42 -15.89 -12.05
C ASN A 10 4.46 -14.35 -12.10
N ASN A 11 5.07 -13.73 -11.08
CA ASN A 11 5.18 -12.27 -11.02
C ASN A 11 6.08 -11.64 -12.10
N LYS A 12 6.80 -12.45 -12.89
CA LYS A 12 7.63 -12.02 -14.02
C LYS A 12 6.98 -12.27 -15.39
N ALA A 13 5.76 -12.81 -15.43
CA ALA A 13 5.08 -13.11 -16.69
C ALA A 13 4.79 -11.85 -17.53
N PHE A 14 4.43 -10.74 -16.87
CA PHE A 14 4.14 -9.47 -17.53
C PHE A 14 5.00 -8.34 -16.96
N SER A 15 5.57 -7.52 -17.85
CA SER A 15 6.31 -6.33 -17.46
C SER A 15 5.38 -5.12 -17.41
N PHE A 16 4.83 -4.83 -16.23
CA PHE A 16 4.03 -3.64 -16.01
C PHE A 16 4.88 -2.42 -15.62
N PRO A 17 4.50 -1.20 -16.03
CA PRO A 17 5.26 0.00 -15.75
C PRO A 17 5.26 0.31 -14.25
N ARG A 18 6.42 0.74 -13.75
CA ARG A 18 6.54 1.36 -12.42
C ARG A 18 6.44 2.86 -12.64
N ALA A 19 5.40 3.48 -12.09
CA ALA A 19 5.15 4.90 -12.27
C ALA A 19 6.06 5.73 -11.36
N TRP A 20 7.25 6.06 -11.87
CA TRP A 20 8.18 6.98 -11.23
C TRP A 20 7.87 8.41 -11.70
N ILE A 21 7.29 9.24 -10.84
CA ILE A 21 7.01 10.66 -11.17
C ILE A 21 8.32 11.44 -11.31
N SER A 22 9.23 11.27 -10.35
CA SER A 22 10.63 11.69 -10.42
C SER A 22 11.46 10.90 -9.41
N ASN A 23 12.79 10.93 -9.55
CA ASN A 23 13.69 10.28 -8.59
C ASN A 23 13.65 10.92 -7.20
N GLU A 24 13.10 12.13 -7.08
CA GLU A 24 13.01 12.84 -5.80
C GLU A 24 11.60 12.86 -5.20
N SER A 25 10.55 12.74 -6.02
CA SER A 25 9.18 12.79 -5.52
C SER A 25 8.85 11.57 -4.66
N LEU A 26 8.10 11.82 -3.57
CA LEU A 26 7.48 10.80 -2.73
C LEU A 26 6.02 10.53 -3.14
N ASP A 27 5.49 11.26 -4.11
CA ASP A 27 4.09 11.15 -4.56
C ASP A 27 3.87 9.88 -5.39
N PHE A 28 2.65 9.34 -5.34
CA PHE A 28 2.32 8.10 -6.04
C PHE A 28 1.48 8.38 -7.28
N SER A 29 1.66 7.55 -8.32
CA SER A 29 0.75 7.49 -9.47
C SER A 29 0.52 6.03 -9.84
N PHE A 30 -0.73 5.63 -10.03
CA PHE A 30 -1.09 4.26 -10.42
C PHE A 30 -2.06 4.22 -11.62
N SER A 31 -2.43 5.37 -12.16
CA SER A 31 -3.37 5.45 -13.30
C SER A 31 -2.78 4.81 -14.55
N GLY A 32 -1.52 5.09 -14.87
CA GLY A 32 -0.81 4.47 -16.00
C GLY A 32 -0.70 2.95 -15.86
N LEU A 33 -0.53 2.44 -14.65
CA LEU A 33 -0.48 1.01 -14.37
C LEU A 33 -1.82 0.32 -14.67
N LYS A 34 -2.95 0.93 -14.26
CA LYS A 34 -4.28 0.43 -14.62
C LYS A 34 -4.46 0.35 -16.13
N THR A 35 -4.07 1.39 -16.87
CA THR A 35 -4.18 1.42 -18.34
C THR A 35 -3.33 0.33 -18.99
N ALA A 36 -2.11 0.10 -18.48
CA ALA A 36 -1.24 -0.96 -18.97
C ALA A 36 -1.86 -2.35 -18.77
N VAL A 37 -2.42 -2.64 -17.60
CA VAL A 37 -3.12 -3.91 -17.32
C VAL A 37 -4.30 -4.10 -18.26
N ILE A 38 -5.16 -3.09 -18.43
CA ILE A 38 -6.31 -3.17 -19.34
C ILE A 38 -5.85 -3.43 -20.78
N THR A 39 -4.79 -2.76 -21.21
CA THR A 39 -4.22 -2.94 -22.56
C THR A 39 -3.69 -4.35 -22.76
N THR A 40 -3.00 -4.91 -21.77
CA THR A 40 -2.51 -6.30 -21.80
C THR A 40 -3.66 -7.29 -21.93
N ILE A 41 -4.71 -7.13 -21.12
CA ILE A 41 -5.91 -7.99 -21.18
C ILE A 41 -6.55 -7.95 -22.57
N LYS A 42 -6.69 -6.75 -23.15
CA LYS A 42 -7.25 -6.60 -24.51
C LYS A 42 -6.41 -7.29 -25.59
N LYS A 43 -5.09 -7.35 -25.44
CA LYS A 43 -4.17 -7.98 -26.41
C LYS A 43 -4.23 -9.50 -26.39
N ILE A 44 -4.49 -10.11 -25.22
CA ILE A 44 -4.56 -11.57 -25.04
C ILE A 44 -5.91 -12.13 -25.55
N ASN A 45 -6.84 -11.24 -25.93
CA ASN A 45 -8.26 -11.53 -26.20
C ASN A 45 -9.02 -11.76 -24.87
N HIS A 46 -10.30 -11.38 -24.82
CA HIS A 46 -11.07 -11.28 -23.56
C HIS A 46 -11.29 -12.60 -22.79
N ASP A 47 -10.83 -13.73 -23.34
CA ASP A 47 -11.00 -15.07 -22.77
C ASP A 47 -9.70 -15.54 -22.11
N LEU A 48 -9.40 -14.96 -20.94
CA LEU A 48 -8.19 -15.28 -20.18
C LEU A 48 -8.34 -16.62 -19.46
N SER A 49 -7.35 -17.49 -19.59
CA SER A 49 -7.22 -18.65 -18.74
C SER A 49 -6.99 -18.27 -17.28
N LEU A 50 -7.33 -19.17 -16.35
CA LEU A 50 -7.06 -18.95 -14.93
C LEU A 50 -5.56 -18.76 -14.63
N SER A 51 -4.67 -19.35 -15.43
CA SER A 51 -3.22 -19.14 -15.30
C SER A 51 -2.83 -17.71 -15.65
N GLU A 52 -3.33 -17.19 -16.78
CA GLU A 52 -3.04 -15.82 -17.20
C GLU A 52 -3.61 -14.79 -16.22
N ILE A 53 -4.80 -15.04 -15.66
CA ILE A 53 -5.38 -14.18 -14.61
C ILE A 53 -4.44 -14.13 -13.38
N ARG A 54 -3.89 -15.27 -12.97
CA ARG A 54 -2.96 -15.34 -11.82
C ARG A 54 -1.65 -14.61 -12.12
N ASP A 55 -1.11 -14.79 -13.32
CA ASP A 55 0.11 -14.16 -13.78
C ASP A 55 -0.04 -12.63 -13.89
N ILE A 56 -1.14 -12.15 -14.48
CA ILE A 56 -1.47 -10.73 -14.52
C ILE A 56 -1.61 -10.16 -13.11
N ALA A 57 -2.33 -10.86 -12.21
CA ALA A 57 -2.48 -10.43 -10.82
C ALA A 57 -1.13 -10.37 -10.07
N ALA A 58 -0.26 -11.36 -10.27
CA ALA A 58 1.06 -11.44 -9.65
C ALA A 58 1.98 -10.32 -10.16
N SER A 59 2.07 -10.12 -11.47
CA SER A 59 2.89 -9.05 -12.07
C SER A 59 2.37 -7.66 -11.72
N PHE A 60 1.05 -7.45 -11.68
CA PHE A 60 0.45 -6.19 -11.25
C PHE A 60 0.78 -5.90 -9.77
N GLN A 61 0.59 -6.89 -8.91
CA GLN A 61 0.90 -6.77 -7.48
C GLN A 61 2.37 -6.43 -7.27
N GLU A 62 3.28 -7.11 -7.96
CA GLU A 62 4.71 -6.83 -7.83
C GLU A 62 5.05 -5.38 -8.23
N ALA A 63 4.48 -4.88 -9.34
CA ALA A 63 4.70 -3.50 -9.77
C ALA A 63 4.22 -2.46 -8.73
N VAL A 64 3.06 -2.69 -8.09
CA VAL A 64 2.56 -1.82 -7.01
C VAL A 64 3.45 -1.91 -5.77
N VAL A 65 3.76 -3.12 -5.32
CA VAL A 65 4.55 -3.37 -4.11
C VAL A 65 5.93 -2.76 -4.22
N GLU A 66 6.59 -2.92 -5.36
CA GLU A 66 7.92 -2.37 -5.62
C GLU A 66 7.93 -0.83 -5.47
N VAL A 67 6.96 -0.13 -6.07
CA VAL A 67 6.85 1.34 -5.96
C VAL A 67 6.60 1.77 -4.52
N LEU A 68 5.68 1.11 -3.81
CA LEU A 68 5.37 1.42 -2.41
C LEU A 68 6.59 1.25 -1.51
N VAL A 69 7.26 0.10 -1.59
CA VAL A 69 8.43 -0.23 -0.76
C VAL A 69 9.56 0.76 -1.03
N GLN A 70 9.91 0.99 -2.30
CA GLN A 70 11.00 1.92 -2.62
C GLN A 70 10.72 3.34 -2.13
N LYS A 71 9.48 3.84 -2.27
CA LYS A 71 9.13 5.19 -1.79
C LYS A 71 9.13 5.30 -0.26
N VAL A 72 8.69 4.26 0.44
CA VAL A 72 8.79 4.20 1.91
C VAL A 72 10.24 4.35 2.35
N PHE A 73 11.16 3.54 1.80
CA PHE A 73 12.56 3.59 2.23
C PHE A 73 13.29 4.85 1.74
N ARG A 74 12.91 5.40 0.59
CA ARG A 74 13.38 6.72 0.16
C ARG A 74 12.95 7.82 1.13
N ALA A 75 11.71 7.79 1.63
CA ALA A 75 11.24 8.75 2.62
C ALA A 75 12.04 8.63 3.92
N VAL A 76 12.34 7.41 4.35
CA VAL A 76 13.15 7.14 5.55
C VAL A 76 14.56 7.70 5.42
N GLU A 77 15.23 7.46 4.29
CA GLU A 77 16.55 8.01 3.99
C GLU A 77 16.52 9.55 4.00
N LYS A 78 15.58 10.15 3.26
CA LYS A 78 15.45 11.61 3.16
C LYS A 78 15.20 12.28 4.51
N LYS A 79 14.43 11.63 5.39
CA LYS A 79 14.08 12.16 6.72
C LYS A 79 15.01 11.68 7.83
N LYS A 80 16.02 10.85 7.51
CA LYS A 80 16.98 10.26 8.46
C LYS A 80 16.28 9.56 9.63
N LEU A 81 15.21 8.81 9.34
CA LEU A 81 14.44 8.07 10.34
C LEU A 81 14.97 6.65 10.50
N ASN A 82 14.71 6.05 11.66
CA ASN A 82 15.05 4.64 11.94
C ASN A 82 13.80 3.79 12.25
N ARG A 83 12.61 4.39 12.13
CA ARG A 83 11.33 3.79 12.46
C ARG A 83 10.31 4.09 11.35
N ILE A 84 9.55 3.06 10.98
CA ILE A 84 8.43 3.15 10.05
C ILE A 84 7.19 2.56 10.71
N VAL A 85 6.08 3.29 10.65
CA VAL A 85 4.75 2.77 10.96
C VAL A 85 3.95 2.78 9.65
N ILE A 86 3.34 1.64 9.29
CA ILE A 86 2.55 1.53 8.05
C ILE A 86 1.17 1.00 8.40
N CYS A 87 0.14 1.74 8.00
CA CYS A 87 -1.27 1.44 8.24
C CYS A 87 -2.10 1.59 6.96
N GLY A 88 -3.38 1.22 7.03
CA GLY A 88 -4.32 1.22 5.90
C GLY A 88 -4.52 -0.17 5.28
N GLY A 89 -5.68 -0.37 4.64
CA GLY A 89 -6.14 -1.69 4.21
C GLY A 89 -5.22 -2.39 3.21
N VAL A 90 -4.50 -1.64 2.37
CA VAL A 90 -3.54 -2.19 1.40
C VAL A 90 -2.38 -2.92 2.09
N VAL A 91 -2.03 -2.51 3.31
CA VAL A 91 -0.95 -3.13 4.10
C VAL A 91 -1.33 -4.55 4.55
N SER A 92 -2.60 -4.95 4.48
CA SER A 92 -2.99 -6.35 4.67
C SER A 92 -2.53 -7.28 3.54
N ASN A 93 -2.01 -6.74 2.43
CA ASN A 93 -1.41 -7.52 1.35
C ASN A 93 -0.15 -8.27 1.83
N ARG A 94 -0.09 -9.59 1.58
CA ARG A 94 0.97 -10.44 2.11
C ARG A 94 2.32 -10.15 1.47
N ARG A 95 2.34 -9.95 0.14
CA ARG A 95 3.55 -9.61 -0.60
C ARG A 95 4.14 -8.27 -0.18
N LEU A 96 3.30 -7.27 0.05
CA LEU A 96 3.74 -5.97 0.57
C LEU A 96 4.39 -6.11 1.95
N ARG A 97 3.75 -6.84 2.88
CA ARG A 97 4.30 -7.08 4.22
C ARG A 97 5.64 -7.82 4.16
N GLU A 98 5.75 -8.84 3.33
CA GLU A 98 6.99 -9.59 3.10
C GLU A 98 8.11 -8.64 2.65
N LYS A 99 7.89 -7.86 1.58
CA LYS A 99 8.90 -6.94 1.04
C LYS A 99 9.30 -5.82 2.00
N LEU A 100 8.34 -5.26 2.72
CA LEU A 100 8.64 -4.25 3.74
C LEU A 100 9.52 -4.82 4.86
N LYS A 101 9.22 -6.04 5.34
CA LYS A 101 10.01 -6.71 6.38
C LYS A 101 11.42 -7.04 5.91
N GLU A 102 11.55 -7.58 4.69
CA GLU A 102 12.85 -7.86 4.07
C GLU A 102 13.72 -6.60 4.02
N GLU A 103 13.20 -5.52 3.46
CA GLU A 103 13.94 -4.27 3.30
C GLU A 103 14.23 -3.58 4.65
N ALA A 104 13.28 -3.60 5.59
CA ALA A 104 13.48 -3.06 6.93
C ALA A 104 14.62 -3.79 7.65
N LYS A 105 14.65 -5.13 7.57
CA LYS A 105 15.71 -5.95 8.16
C LYS A 105 17.08 -5.65 7.54
N LYS A 106 17.17 -5.57 6.21
CA LYS A 106 18.42 -5.24 5.49
C LYS A 106 19.01 -3.91 5.93
N ARG A 107 18.15 -2.93 6.22
CA ARG A 107 18.51 -1.55 6.54
C ARG A 107 18.55 -1.26 8.05
N ASN A 108 18.32 -2.27 8.89
CA ASN A 108 18.21 -2.14 10.34
C ASN A 108 17.19 -1.06 10.79
N ILE A 109 16.05 -1.00 10.12
CA ILE A 109 14.95 -0.07 10.41
C ILE A 109 13.85 -0.81 11.19
N SER A 110 13.35 -0.19 12.26
CA SER A 110 12.21 -0.72 13.03
C SER A 110 10.91 -0.54 12.25
N LEU A 111 10.25 -1.65 11.90
CA LEU A 111 9.00 -1.65 11.13
C LEU A 111 7.82 -2.10 12.01
N TYR A 112 6.81 -1.24 12.10
CA TYR A 112 5.57 -1.50 12.83
C TYR A 112 4.41 -1.59 11.85
N ILE A 113 3.79 -2.76 11.79
CA ILE A 113 2.58 -3.01 11.00
C ILE A 113 1.53 -3.61 11.94
N PRO A 114 0.34 -3.00 12.09
CA PRO A 114 -0.74 -3.57 12.88
C PRO A 114 -1.17 -4.97 12.41
N SER A 115 -1.88 -5.68 13.28
CA SER A 115 -2.55 -6.92 12.88
C SER A 115 -3.53 -6.65 11.73
N PRO A 116 -3.78 -7.61 10.82
CA PRO A 116 -4.62 -7.36 9.65
C PRO A 116 -6.02 -6.80 9.96
N PHE A 117 -6.64 -7.22 11.07
CA PHE A 117 -7.97 -6.72 11.47
C PHE A 117 -7.95 -5.24 11.88
N LEU A 118 -6.81 -4.73 12.33
CA LEU A 118 -6.62 -3.32 12.71
C LEU A 118 -6.18 -2.44 11.54
N CYS A 119 -5.83 -3.01 10.38
CA CYS A 119 -5.38 -2.24 9.22
C CYS A 119 -6.53 -1.66 8.38
N THR A 120 -7.72 -2.25 8.44
CA THR A 120 -8.93 -1.73 7.79
C THR A 120 -9.68 -0.78 8.72
N ASP A 121 -10.54 0.07 8.18
CA ASP A 121 -11.33 1.02 8.96
C ASP A 121 -12.15 0.29 10.04
N ASN A 122 -11.98 0.73 11.29
CA ASN A 122 -12.63 0.11 12.45
C ASN A 122 -12.83 1.14 13.57
N ALA A 123 -13.81 0.91 14.45
CA ALA A 123 -14.10 1.83 15.56
C ALA A 123 -12.98 1.87 16.62
N ALA A 124 -12.15 0.81 16.73
CA ALA A 124 -11.08 0.76 17.72
C ALA A 124 -9.98 1.82 17.44
N MET A 125 -9.68 2.11 16.17
CA MET A 125 -8.72 3.17 15.81
C MET A 125 -9.26 4.57 16.18
N ILE A 126 -10.57 4.78 16.05
CA ILE A 126 -11.25 6.03 16.43
C ILE A 126 -11.24 6.18 17.95
N ALA A 127 -11.56 5.12 18.68
CA ALA A 127 -11.50 5.12 20.14
C ALA A 127 -10.09 5.41 20.65
N ALA A 128 -9.06 4.77 20.08
CA ALA A 128 -7.67 5.01 20.47
C ALA A 128 -7.22 6.47 20.20
N ALA A 129 -7.55 7.01 19.02
CA ALA A 129 -7.25 8.40 18.68
C ALA A 129 -8.00 9.39 19.61
N GLY A 130 -9.29 9.13 19.87
CA GLY A 130 -10.12 9.91 20.77
C GLY A 130 -9.59 9.92 22.20
N THR A 131 -9.20 8.78 22.75
CA THR A 131 -8.55 8.69 24.08
C THR A 131 -7.29 9.54 24.13
N HIS A 132 -6.41 9.43 23.14
CA HIS A 132 -5.18 10.23 23.07
C HIS A 132 -5.46 11.74 23.00
N TYR A 133 -6.53 12.16 22.33
CA TYR A 133 -6.96 13.56 22.30
C TYR A 133 -7.52 14.01 23.65
N LEU A 134 -8.37 13.20 24.29
CA LEU A 134 -8.94 13.48 25.60
C LEU A 134 -7.87 13.61 26.68
N GLU A 135 -6.87 12.74 26.68
CA GLU A 135 -5.71 12.79 27.60
C GLU A 135 -4.91 14.09 27.43
N LYS A 136 -4.88 14.65 26.22
CA LYS A 136 -4.27 15.96 25.92
C LYS A 136 -5.18 17.15 26.20
N GLY A 137 -6.38 16.91 26.72
CA GLY A 137 -7.39 17.94 26.97
C GLY A 137 -8.10 18.46 25.71
N ILE A 138 -7.90 17.83 24.55
CA ILE A 138 -8.56 18.21 23.30
C ILE A 138 -9.97 17.62 23.29
N ARG A 139 -10.99 18.49 23.21
CA ARG A 139 -12.40 18.11 23.24
C ARG A 139 -13.19 18.84 22.15
N ALA A 140 -14.18 18.16 21.60
CA ALA A 140 -15.14 18.73 20.69
C ALA A 140 -16.30 19.40 21.46
N PHE A 141 -16.87 20.47 20.90
CA PHE A 141 -18.13 21.04 21.34
C PHE A 141 -19.32 20.33 20.67
N LEU A 142 -20.53 20.52 21.20
CA LEU A 142 -21.75 19.87 20.71
C LEU A 142 -22.18 20.34 19.31
N ASP A 143 -21.64 21.46 18.83
CA ASP A 143 -21.88 22.04 17.50
C ASP A 143 -20.87 21.56 16.44
N MET A 144 -19.98 20.61 16.79
CA MET A 144 -19.01 20.05 15.85
C MET A 144 -19.72 19.41 14.65
N ASN A 145 -19.29 19.79 13.45
CA ASN A 145 -19.83 19.28 12.19
C ASN A 145 -18.86 18.27 11.54
N ALA A 146 -19.39 17.45 10.63
CA ALA A 146 -18.60 16.53 9.83
C ALA A 146 -17.93 17.26 8.65
N PHE A 147 -16.63 17.03 8.45
CA PHE A 147 -15.88 17.57 7.32
C PHE A 147 -15.52 16.44 6.35
N SER A 148 -16.05 16.49 5.12
CA SER A 148 -15.76 15.49 4.09
C SER A 148 -14.33 15.57 3.54
N ARG A 149 -13.62 16.67 3.82
CA ARG A 149 -12.21 16.88 3.52
C ARG A 149 -11.56 17.52 4.73
N LEU A 150 -10.76 16.74 5.45
CA LEU A 150 -9.98 17.19 6.58
C LEU A 150 -8.51 16.99 6.25
N SER A 151 -7.71 18.05 6.36
CA SER A 151 -6.26 17.98 6.19
C SER A 151 -5.61 17.48 7.48
N ILE A 152 -4.65 16.57 7.36
CA ILE A 152 -3.86 15.98 8.45
C ILE A 152 -2.45 16.57 8.44
#